data_AF-B7S8G9-F1
#
_entry.id   AF-B7S8G9-F1
#
_cell.length_a   1.000
_cell.length_b   1.000
_cell.length_c   1.000
_cell.angle_alpha   90.00
_cell.angle_beta   90.00
_cell.angle_gamma   90.00
#
_symmetry.space_group_name_H-M   'P 1'
#
loop_
_entity.id
_entity.type
_entity.pdbx_description
1 polymer ?
#
loop_
_entity_poly.entity_id
_entity_poly.type
_entity_poly.pdbx_seq_one_letter_code
_entity_poly.pdbx_strand_id
1 'polypeptide(L)'
;MVDYCVYAWDICSTSKLEDDNFRMLDTLSKFYMNVEKIQEERLVAAGPQRKLTEIFMHWNGNVRGAPGDTTTSEDLHQNNEFGKKKPDWIIRCLKDEHHVTSSDKIELLYIVTDGAISKESVEKCIELNEDIHYETVVFHAFNENPKKIDLSVAAPFFKGRCMVYRNNELCYSADISKKFDYDKINADNFLAKKDQLKSYIKLKYINKSIPDASVPQEVNKLTMLRDRLVQEFKSEFFKYICPSANLEATEKSSPTPEIDSTPSCHLFSASISDEKEVDETIAAMLEYIENNKNSYSFDALKFDTKVDKPVAEGPMDSADSADEDANFMDDDAESINDDDDDADFMDDDAESIHDDDDDADFMDDDADDRDHKEMKFFKILKKREGGMSIFQEYINIMYG
;
A
#
# COMPACT_ATOMS: atom_id res chain seq x y z
N MET A 1 -16.51 -24.62 13.21
CA MET A 1 -16.20 -23.74 12.08
C MET A 1 -16.83 -22.40 12.37
N VAL A 2 -15.97 -21.47 12.74
CA VAL A 2 -16.31 -20.07 12.98
C VAL A 2 -15.61 -19.28 11.89
N ASP A 3 -16.27 -18.26 11.38
CA ASP A 3 -15.65 -17.30 10.48
C ASP A 3 -15.38 -16.02 11.25
N TYR A 4 -14.28 -15.36 10.94
CA TYR A 4 -13.79 -14.25 11.74
C TYR A 4 -13.64 -12.98 10.90
N CYS A 5 -14.01 -11.85 11.51
CA CYS A 5 -13.68 -10.52 11.03
C CYS A 5 -12.75 -9.88 12.07
N VAL A 6 -11.53 -9.56 11.67
CA VAL A 6 -10.46 -9.13 12.56
C VAL A 6 -10.10 -7.69 12.24
N TYR A 7 -10.07 -6.85 13.27
CA TYR A 7 -9.55 -5.49 13.19
C TYR A 7 -8.32 -5.38 14.09
N ALA A 8 -7.15 -5.30 13.46
CA ALA A 8 -5.87 -5.23 14.13
C ALA A 8 -5.21 -3.86 13.91
N TRP A 9 -4.89 -3.14 14.98
CA TRP A 9 -4.26 -1.81 14.91
C TRP A 9 -3.06 -1.65 15.84
N ASP A 10 -2.23 -0.66 15.51
CA ASP A 10 -1.09 -0.16 16.28
C ASP A 10 -1.32 1.31 16.64
N ILE A 11 -0.84 1.76 17.81
CA ILE A 11 -0.81 3.19 18.14
C ILE A 11 0.19 3.85 17.20
N CYS A 12 -0.31 4.85 16.47
CA CYS A 12 0.50 5.65 15.59
C CYS A 12 1.51 6.49 16.41
N SER A 13 2.74 6.54 15.93
CA SER A 13 3.89 7.24 16.53
C SER A 13 3.83 8.76 16.26
N THR A 14 2.67 9.31 15.87
CA THR A 14 2.60 10.74 15.57
C THR A 14 2.43 11.54 16.85
N SER A 15 2.97 12.76 16.85
CA SER A 15 2.96 13.66 18.00
C SER A 15 1.58 14.27 18.30
N LYS A 16 0.54 13.93 17.52
CA LYS A 16 -0.81 14.49 17.63
C LYS A 16 -1.85 13.39 17.78
N LEU A 17 -2.18 13.09 19.04
CA LEU A 17 -3.17 12.10 19.44
C LEU A 17 -4.53 12.26 18.72
N GLU A 18 -4.96 13.50 18.45
CA GLU A 18 -6.24 13.81 17.81
C GLU A 18 -6.33 13.34 16.35
N ASP A 19 -5.26 13.55 15.56
CA ASP A 19 -5.22 13.16 14.14
C ASP A 19 -5.20 11.62 13.99
N ASP A 20 -4.55 10.93 14.92
CA ASP A 20 -4.45 9.47 14.95
C ASP A 20 -5.76 8.82 15.37
N ASN A 21 -6.44 9.37 16.39
CA ASN A 21 -7.77 8.93 16.79
C ASN A 21 -8.77 9.06 15.64
N PHE A 22 -8.72 10.15 14.87
CA PHE A 22 -9.61 10.33 13.72
C PHE A 22 -9.39 9.28 12.63
N ARG A 23 -8.13 9.03 12.24
CA ARG A 23 -7.79 8.02 11.22
C ARG A 23 -8.23 6.63 11.64
N MET A 24 -8.04 6.31 12.91
CA MET A 24 -8.40 5.02 13.49
C MET A 24 -9.93 4.83 13.54
N LEU A 25 -10.69 5.86 13.89
CA LEU A 25 -12.16 5.85 13.85
C LEU A 25 -12.71 5.69 12.43
N ASP A 26 -12.09 6.34 11.44
CA ASP A 26 -12.49 6.20 10.03
C ASP A 26 -12.27 4.76 9.53
N THR A 27 -11.11 4.16 9.80
CA THR A 27 -10.84 2.77 9.42
C THR A 27 -11.71 1.77 10.18
N LEU A 28 -12.05 2.04 11.44
CA LEU A 28 -12.98 1.23 12.23
C LEU A 28 -14.42 1.31 11.67
N SER A 29 -14.87 2.49 11.26
CA SER A 29 -16.17 2.67 10.60
C SER A 29 -16.25 1.86 9.30
N LYS A 30 -15.20 1.95 8.46
CA LYS A 30 -15.07 1.16 7.22
C LYS A 30 -15.08 -0.34 7.49
N PHE A 31 -14.42 -0.78 8.56
CA PHE A 31 -14.47 -2.18 8.99
C PHE A 31 -15.90 -2.62 9.31
N TYR A 32 -16.65 -1.87 10.12
CA TYR A 32 -18.04 -2.21 10.43
C TYR A 32 -18.94 -2.27 9.20
N MET A 33 -18.82 -1.32 8.27
CA MET A 33 -19.60 -1.34 7.02
C MET A 33 -19.29 -2.60 6.20
N ASN A 34 -18.04 -3.03 6.14
CA ASN A 34 -17.66 -4.24 5.43
C ASN A 34 -18.14 -5.51 6.16
N VAL A 35 -18.14 -5.54 7.49
CA VAL A 35 -18.72 -6.64 8.26
C VAL A 35 -20.23 -6.75 8.02
N GLU A 36 -20.96 -5.64 8.05
CA GLU A 36 -22.41 -5.60 7.77
C GLU A 36 -22.70 -6.12 6.36
N LYS A 37 -21.96 -5.64 5.35
CA LYS A 37 -22.08 -6.13 3.98
C LYS A 37 -21.83 -7.63 3.85
N ILE A 38 -20.81 -8.16 4.54
CA ILE A 38 -20.52 -9.60 4.58
C ILE A 38 -21.70 -10.36 5.20
N GLN A 39 -22.28 -9.84 6.29
CA GLN A 39 -23.46 -10.45 6.92
C GLN A 39 -24.67 -10.45 5.98
N GLU A 40 -24.91 -9.37 5.25
CA GLU A 40 -25.98 -9.29 4.24
C GLU A 40 -25.78 -10.30 3.10
N GLU A 41 -24.56 -10.39 2.54
CA GLU A 41 -24.22 -11.35 1.49
C GLU A 41 -24.42 -12.80 1.96
N ARG A 42 -24.13 -13.09 3.24
CA ARG A 42 -24.36 -14.40 3.87
C ARG A 42 -25.83 -14.72 4.10
N LEU A 43 -26.67 -13.71 4.37
CA LEU A 43 -28.12 -13.91 4.51
C LEU A 43 -28.77 -14.32 3.18
N VAL A 44 -28.22 -13.85 2.06
CA VAL A 44 -28.70 -14.18 0.70
C VAL A 44 -28.15 -15.53 0.22
N ALA A 45 -26.99 -15.97 0.70
CA ALA A 45 -26.37 -17.24 0.30
C ALA A 45 -27.12 -18.46 0.88
N ALA A 46 -27.48 -19.43 0.03
CA ALA A 46 -28.22 -20.65 0.40
C ALA A 46 -27.39 -21.71 1.18
N GLY A 47 -26.34 -21.30 1.90
CA GLY A 47 -25.40 -22.17 2.59
C GLY A 47 -25.61 -22.26 4.10
N PRO A 48 -24.94 -23.20 4.79
CA PRO A 48 -24.93 -23.25 6.25
C PRO A 48 -24.37 -21.95 6.82
N GLN A 49 -25.15 -21.24 7.63
CA GLN A 49 -24.68 -20.03 8.30
C GLN A 49 -23.70 -20.40 9.42
N ARG A 50 -22.41 -20.26 9.12
CA ARG A 50 -21.36 -20.31 10.12
C ARG A 50 -21.44 -19.06 11.00
N LYS A 51 -21.13 -19.22 12.28
CA LYS A 51 -21.04 -18.11 13.22
C LYS A 51 -19.96 -17.14 12.76
N LEU A 52 -20.31 -15.86 12.60
CA LEU A 52 -19.35 -14.78 12.37
C LEU A 52 -18.93 -14.18 13.72
N THR A 53 -17.64 -14.04 13.96
CA THR A 53 -17.09 -13.45 15.19
C THR A 53 -16.19 -12.28 14.86
N GLU A 54 -16.48 -11.12 15.45
CA GLU A 54 -15.63 -9.93 15.38
C GLU A 54 -14.53 -10.02 16.44
N ILE A 55 -13.28 -9.77 16.05
CA ILE A 55 -12.11 -9.70 16.94
C ILE A 55 -11.45 -8.34 16.77
N PHE A 56 -11.20 -7.66 17.88
CA PHE A 56 -10.44 -6.42 17.95
C PHE A 56 -9.16 -6.69 18.74
N MET A 57 -8.01 -6.36 18.16
CA MET A 57 -6.71 -6.56 18.80
C MET A 57 -5.72 -5.43 18.54
N HIS A 58 -4.99 -5.04 19.59
CA HIS A 58 -3.83 -4.17 19.47
C HIS A 58 -2.53 -4.98 19.30
N TRP A 59 -1.58 -4.48 18.49
CA TRP A 59 -0.39 -5.25 18.10
C TRP A 59 0.62 -5.47 19.22
N ASN A 60 0.59 -4.63 20.25
CA ASN A 60 1.58 -4.63 21.31
C ASN A 60 1.03 -5.06 22.69
N GLY A 61 -0.11 -5.73 22.76
CA GLY A 61 -0.57 -6.27 24.04
C GLY A 61 -1.89 -7.02 24.00
N ASN A 62 -2.28 -7.52 25.17
CA ASN A 62 -3.60 -8.15 25.43
C ASN A 62 -4.73 -7.12 25.53
N VAL A 63 -4.60 -5.96 24.86
CA VAL A 63 -5.63 -4.94 24.92
C VAL A 63 -6.82 -5.43 24.12
N ARG A 64 -7.90 -5.71 24.83
CA ARG A 64 -9.18 -6.16 24.27
C ARG A 64 -10.14 -4.99 24.23
N GLY A 65 -10.87 -4.86 23.13
CA GLY A 65 -11.82 -3.76 22.91
C GLY A 65 -11.60 -3.11 21.58
N ALA A 66 -12.58 -2.38 21.06
CA ALA A 66 -12.40 -1.58 19.86
C ALA A 66 -11.56 -0.33 20.19
N PRO A 67 -10.91 0.30 19.21
CA PRO A 67 -10.38 1.64 19.36
C PRO A 67 -11.36 2.60 20.06
N GLY A 68 -10.90 3.29 21.10
CA GLY A 68 -11.72 4.22 21.88
C GLY A 68 -12.58 3.58 22.99
N ASP A 69 -12.44 2.28 23.26
CA ASP A 69 -13.02 1.68 24.48
C ASP A 69 -12.28 2.16 25.73
N THR A 70 -13.01 2.52 26.81
CA THR A 70 -12.42 3.03 28.07
C THR A 70 -11.41 2.07 28.70
N THR A 71 -11.63 0.76 28.56
CA THR A 71 -10.66 -0.27 28.98
C THR A 71 -9.41 -0.30 28.10
N THR A 72 -9.54 0.11 26.83
CA THR A 72 -8.43 0.17 25.87
C THR A 72 -7.57 1.42 26.10
N SER A 73 -8.15 2.57 26.45
CA SER A 73 -7.37 3.78 26.77
C SER A 73 -6.57 3.63 28.07
N GLU A 74 -7.18 3.09 29.14
CA GLU A 74 -6.53 2.86 30.43
C GLU A 74 -5.33 1.89 30.32
N ASP A 75 -5.49 0.77 29.59
CA ASP A 75 -4.42 -0.23 29.39
C ASP A 75 -3.27 0.28 28.49
N LEU A 76 -3.57 1.20 27.56
CA LEU A 76 -2.59 1.79 26.66
C LEU A 76 -1.75 2.89 27.33
N HIS A 77 -2.29 3.61 28.31
CA HIS A 77 -1.53 4.62 29.06
C HIS A 77 -0.56 4.03 30.10
N GLN A 78 -0.83 2.82 30.61
CA GLN A 78 -0.01 2.20 31.67
C GLN A 78 1.22 1.42 31.16
N ASN A 79 1.22 0.98 29.89
CA ASN A 79 2.26 0.09 29.35
C ASN A 79 3.26 0.81 28.42
N ASN A 80 3.99 1.83 28.91
CA ASN A 80 4.96 2.64 28.14
C ASN A 80 6.16 1.88 27.46
N GLU A 81 6.16 0.55 27.36
CA GLU A 81 7.10 -0.23 26.52
C GLU A 81 6.64 -0.37 25.04
N PHE A 82 5.80 0.55 24.57
CA PHE A 82 5.29 0.56 23.20
C PHE A 82 6.34 1.09 22.22
N GLY A 83 7.12 0.19 21.61
CA GLY A 83 8.09 0.57 20.58
C GLY A 83 8.41 -0.47 19.51
N LYS A 84 8.05 -1.74 19.70
CA LYS A 84 8.35 -2.81 18.73
C LYS A 84 7.08 -3.30 18.05
N LYS A 85 6.90 -2.91 16.78
CA LYS A 85 5.86 -3.45 15.89
C LYS A 85 6.03 -4.96 15.72
N LYS A 86 5.08 -5.75 16.23
CA LYS A 86 5.12 -7.22 16.22
C LYS A 86 3.89 -7.81 15.49
N PRO A 87 3.85 -7.79 14.15
CA PRO A 87 2.72 -8.38 13.41
C PRO A 87 2.59 -9.90 13.62
N ASP A 88 3.63 -10.58 14.10
CA ASP A 88 3.52 -11.98 14.52
C ASP A 88 2.55 -12.17 15.70
N TRP A 89 2.29 -11.11 16.48
CA TRP A 89 1.26 -11.11 17.53
C TRP A 89 -0.14 -11.34 16.97
N ILE A 90 -0.48 -10.77 15.81
CA ILE A 90 -1.79 -10.99 15.16
C ILE A 90 -1.99 -12.49 14.94
N ILE A 91 -0.97 -13.16 14.40
CA ILE A 91 -1.03 -14.59 14.08
C ILE A 91 -1.13 -15.44 15.36
N ARG A 92 -0.34 -15.10 16.38
CA ARG A 92 -0.36 -15.79 17.68
C ARG A 92 -1.68 -15.60 18.40
N CYS A 93 -2.24 -14.40 18.44
CA CYS A 93 -3.54 -14.15 19.06
C CYS A 93 -4.65 -14.97 18.36
N LEU A 94 -4.64 -15.03 17.03
CA LEU A 94 -5.59 -15.87 16.29
C LEU A 94 -5.45 -17.36 16.62
N LYS A 95 -4.22 -17.91 16.68
CA LYS A 95 -3.97 -19.33 16.94
C LYS A 95 -4.14 -19.72 18.41
N ASP A 96 -3.57 -18.93 19.32
CA ASP A 96 -3.38 -19.29 20.72
C ASP A 96 -4.59 -18.87 21.57
N GLU A 97 -5.16 -17.69 21.33
CA GLU A 97 -6.29 -17.18 22.13
C GLU A 97 -7.65 -17.46 21.51
N HIS A 98 -7.76 -17.31 20.19
CA HIS A 98 -9.01 -17.51 19.46
C HIS A 98 -9.15 -18.91 18.85
N HIS A 99 -8.11 -19.75 19.01
CA HIS A 99 -8.06 -21.13 18.55
C HIS A 99 -8.46 -21.30 17.08
N VAL A 100 -8.07 -20.33 16.23
CA VAL A 100 -8.30 -20.39 14.78
C VAL A 100 -7.54 -21.59 14.22
N THR A 101 -8.30 -22.54 13.68
CA THR A 101 -7.76 -23.74 13.04
C THR A 101 -7.75 -23.58 11.53
N SER A 102 -7.10 -24.51 10.81
CA SER A 102 -7.12 -24.56 9.33
C SER A 102 -8.51 -24.78 8.73
N SER A 103 -9.48 -25.18 9.56
CA SER A 103 -10.88 -25.36 9.16
C SER A 103 -11.71 -24.08 9.27
N ASP A 104 -11.20 -23.09 10.01
CA ASP A 104 -11.80 -21.79 10.19
C ASP A 104 -11.32 -20.83 9.10
N LYS A 105 -12.07 -19.75 8.89
CA LYS A 105 -11.79 -18.79 7.83
C LYS A 105 -11.77 -17.38 8.39
N ILE A 106 -10.71 -16.64 8.09
CA ILE A 106 -10.69 -15.20 8.33
C ILE A 106 -11.29 -14.55 7.09
N GLU A 107 -12.55 -14.11 7.19
CA GLU A 107 -13.22 -13.47 6.05
C GLU A 107 -12.74 -12.06 5.78
N LEU A 108 -12.41 -11.35 6.85
CA LEU A 108 -11.95 -9.98 6.77
C LEU A 108 -10.84 -9.78 7.80
N LEU A 109 -9.68 -9.31 7.36
CA LEU A 109 -8.60 -8.86 8.23
C LEU A 109 -8.25 -7.42 7.88
N TYR A 110 -8.45 -6.51 8.82
CA TYR A 110 -7.95 -5.15 8.77
C TYR A 110 -6.63 -5.06 9.53
N ILE A 111 -5.61 -4.50 8.87
CA ILE A 111 -4.29 -4.23 9.44
C ILE A 111 -4.07 -2.72 9.32
N VAL A 112 -3.96 -2.02 10.45
CA VAL A 112 -3.80 -0.56 10.50
C VAL A 112 -2.51 -0.19 11.23
N THR A 113 -1.63 0.57 10.57
CA THR A 113 -0.33 0.97 11.14
C THR A 113 0.25 2.21 10.53
N ASP A 114 1.30 2.73 11.15
CA ASP A 114 2.06 3.87 10.71
C ASP A 114 3.51 3.56 10.33
N GLY A 115 3.92 2.29 10.27
CA GLY A 115 5.32 1.97 10.00
C GLY A 115 5.57 0.65 9.28
N ALA A 116 6.84 0.40 9.06
CA ALA A 116 7.38 -0.80 8.45
C ALA A 116 8.02 -1.73 9.50
N ILE A 117 8.26 -2.98 9.12
CA ILE A 117 8.98 -3.98 9.92
C ILE A 117 10.22 -4.50 9.20
N SER A 118 11.14 -5.10 9.96
CA SER A 118 12.34 -5.72 9.40
C SER A 118 12.01 -6.95 8.55
N LYS A 119 12.87 -7.24 7.56
CA LYS A 119 12.73 -8.43 6.71
C LYS A 119 12.64 -9.74 7.51
N GLU A 120 13.43 -9.87 8.58
CA GLU A 120 13.38 -11.01 9.50
C GLU A 120 11.99 -11.18 10.13
N SER A 121 11.35 -10.07 10.52
CA SER A 121 9.99 -10.10 11.06
C SER A 121 8.97 -10.53 10.00
N VAL A 122 9.17 -10.13 8.74
CA VAL A 122 8.32 -10.57 7.61
C VAL A 122 8.44 -12.07 7.40
N GLU A 123 9.67 -12.60 7.32
CA GLU A 123 9.94 -14.02 7.13
C GLU A 123 9.31 -14.87 8.25
N LYS A 124 9.49 -14.44 9.51
CA LYS A 124 8.84 -15.07 10.67
C LYS A 124 7.32 -15.07 10.57
N CYS A 125 6.72 -13.95 10.13
CA CYS A 125 5.27 -13.88 9.96
C CYS A 125 4.80 -14.82 8.85
N ILE A 126 5.52 -14.92 7.73
CA ILE A 126 5.15 -15.84 6.63
C ILE A 126 5.09 -17.28 7.13
N GLU A 127 6.11 -17.73 7.86
CA GLU A 127 6.18 -19.08 8.44
C GLU A 127 5.01 -19.34 9.41
N LEU A 128 4.76 -18.42 10.34
CA LEU A 128 3.67 -18.56 11.30
C LEU A 128 2.29 -18.56 10.62
N ASN A 129 2.17 -17.91 9.48
CA ASN A 129 0.91 -17.68 8.79
C ASN A 129 0.54 -18.77 7.77
N GLU A 130 1.38 -19.78 7.53
CA GLU A 130 1.23 -20.76 6.43
C GLU A 130 -0.18 -21.38 6.36
N ASP A 131 -0.70 -21.85 7.49
CA ASP A 131 -1.97 -22.59 7.59
C ASP A 131 -3.23 -21.71 7.76
N ILE A 132 -3.10 -20.38 7.83
CA ILE A 132 -4.25 -19.50 7.99
C ILE A 132 -4.78 -19.08 6.62
N HIS A 133 -6.10 -19.22 6.45
CA HIS A 133 -6.80 -18.80 5.25
C HIS A 133 -7.47 -17.44 5.44
N TYR A 134 -7.11 -16.48 4.58
CA TYR A 134 -7.70 -15.14 4.51
C TYR A 134 -8.48 -14.98 3.20
N GLU A 135 -9.75 -14.60 3.31
CA GLU A 135 -10.56 -14.25 2.14
C GLU A 135 -10.30 -12.82 1.70
N THR A 136 -10.36 -11.86 2.62
CA THR A 136 -10.09 -10.44 2.36
C THR A 136 -9.13 -9.87 3.39
N VAL A 137 -8.07 -9.21 2.92
CA VAL A 137 -7.11 -8.46 3.72
C VAL A 137 -7.14 -7.00 3.29
N VAL A 138 -7.40 -6.11 4.23
CA VAL A 138 -7.39 -4.66 4.03
C VAL A 138 -6.27 -4.07 4.85
N PHE A 139 -5.33 -3.40 4.19
CA PHE A 139 -4.18 -2.78 4.82
C PHE A 139 -4.29 -1.26 4.73
N HIS A 140 -4.21 -0.58 5.88
CA HIS A 140 -4.11 0.86 5.97
C HIS A 140 -2.75 1.24 6.56
N ALA A 141 -1.94 1.94 5.78
CA ALA A 141 -0.68 2.53 6.22
C ALA A 141 -0.81 4.06 6.33
N PHE A 142 -0.44 4.62 7.48
CA PHE A 142 -0.55 6.05 7.78
C PHE A 142 0.78 6.64 8.20
N ASN A 143 1.42 7.47 7.39
CA ASN A 143 2.59 8.20 7.84
C ASN A 143 2.77 9.49 7.05
N GLU A 144 3.08 10.57 7.77
CA GLU A 144 3.41 11.86 7.17
C GLU A 144 4.66 11.78 6.31
N ASN A 145 5.58 10.86 6.65
CA ASN A 145 6.74 10.52 5.84
C ASN A 145 6.49 9.21 5.08
N PRO A 146 6.12 9.28 3.79
CA PRO A 146 5.99 8.16 2.87
C PRO A 146 7.12 7.11 2.92
N LYS A 147 8.35 7.49 3.30
CA LYS A 147 9.51 6.58 3.34
C LYS A 147 9.57 5.71 4.60
N LYS A 148 8.80 6.04 5.64
CA LYS A 148 8.75 5.27 6.90
C LYS A 148 7.70 4.17 6.90
N ILE A 149 6.88 4.11 5.85
CA ILE A 149 5.87 3.08 5.63
C ILE A 149 6.13 2.35 4.33
N ASP A 150 5.86 1.05 4.37
CA ASP A 150 5.88 0.18 3.22
C ASP A 150 4.84 -0.94 3.42
N LEU A 151 4.86 -1.94 2.54
CA LEU A 151 3.94 -3.07 2.58
C LEU A 151 4.43 -4.23 3.48
N SER A 152 5.59 -4.10 4.13
CA SER A 152 6.26 -5.21 4.85
C SER A 152 5.37 -5.85 5.92
N VAL A 153 4.55 -5.04 6.61
CA VAL A 153 3.66 -5.52 7.67
C VAL A 153 2.52 -6.39 7.14
N ALA A 154 1.91 -6.00 6.02
CA ALA A 154 0.77 -6.70 5.45
C ALA A 154 1.16 -7.82 4.49
N ALA A 155 2.37 -7.76 3.92
CA ALA A 155 2.84 -8.72 2.93
C ALA A 155 2.66 -10.18 3.39
N PRO A 156 2.99 -10.60 4.63
CA PRO A 156 2.79 -11.97 5.11
C PRO A 156 1.33 -12.46 5.07
N PHE A 157 0.36 -11.55 5.07
CA PHE A 157 -1.06 -11.84 5.16
C PHE A 157 -1.75 -11.94 3.80
N PHE A 158 -1.12 -11.50 2.71
CA PHE A 158 -1.72 -11.51 1.39
C PHE A 158 -1.89 -12.93 0.82
N LYS A 159 -3.13 -13.42 0.76
CA LYS A 159 -3.51 -14.71 0.13
C LYS A 159 -4.82 -14.66 -0.68
N GLY A 160 -5.77 -13.81 -0.29
CA GLY A 160 -7.10 -13.69 -0.88
C GLY A 160 -7.29 -12.43 -1.74
N ARG A 161 -8.43 -11.75 -1.54
CA ARG A 161 -8.62 -10.37 -1.96
C ARG A 161 -7.80 -9.45 -1.05
N CYS A 162 -7.00 -8.58 -1.66
CA CYS A 162 -6.14 -7.65 -0.95
C CYS A 162 -6.48 -6.23 -1.39
N MET A 163 -6.65 -5.33 -0.42
CA MET A 163 -6.90 -3.91 -0.62
C MET A 163 -5.90 -3.11 0.21
N VAL A 164 -5.19 -2.18 -0.42
CA VAL A 164 -4.08 -1.47 0.20
C VAL A 164 -4.30 0.03 0.09
N TYR A 165 -4.31 0.69 1.24
CA TYR A 165 -4.48 2.12 1.39
C TYR A 165 -3.22 2.75 1.99
N ARG A 166 -2.80 3.88 1.42
CA ARG A 166 -1.74 4.74 1.97
C ARG A 166 -2.35 6.08 2.26
N ASN A 167 -2.34 6.53 3.52
CA ASN A 167 -2.95 7.81 3.92
C ASN A 167 -4.38 7.97 3.37
N ASN A 168 -5.20 6.92 3.50
CA ASN A 168 -6.57 6.80 2.97
C ASN A 168 -6.76 6.75 1.45
N GLU A 169 -5.69 6.80 0.66
CA GLU A 169 -5.76 6.61 -0.79
C GLU A 169 -5.58 5.14 -1.18
N LEU A 170 -6.50 4.61 -1.98
CA LEU A 170 -6.39 3.25 -2.51
C LEU A 170 -5.22 3.17 -3.49
N CYS A 171 -4.18 2.42 -3.12
CA CYS A 171 -2.99 2.22 -3.94
C CYS A 171 -3.11 0.94 -4.79
N TYR A 172 -3.54 -0.15 -4.17
CA TYR A 172 -3.61 -1.46 -4.84
C TYR A 172 -4.85 -2.22 -4.42
N SER A 173 -5.48 -2.91 -5.37
CA SER A 173 -6.61 -3.80 -5.12
C SER A 173 -6.57 -4.97 -6.10
N ALA A 174 -6.51 -6.19 -5.59
CA ALA A 174 -6.56 -7.40 -6.41
C ALA A 174 -7.02 -8.62 -5.62
N ASP A 175 -7.67 -9.55 -6.31
CA ASP A 175 -7.89 -10.91 -5.81
C ASP A 175 -6.76 -11.81 -6.30
N ILE A 176 -5.80 -12.09 -5.42
CA ILE A 176 -4.59 -12.85 -5.76
C ILE A 176 -4.75 -14.37 -5.60
N SER A 177 -5.86 -14.80 -4.99
CA SER A 177 -6.25 -16.22 -4.91
C SER A 177 -6.65 -16.77 -6.28
N LYS A 178 -7.13 -15.90 -7.17
CA LYS A 178 -7.52 -16.24 -8.55
C LYS A 178 -6.33 -16.04 -9.50
N LYS A 179 -6.37 -16.76 -10.63
CA LYS A 179 -5.45 -16.50 -11.74
C LYS A 179 -5.91 -15.26 -12.49
N PHE A 180 -4.97 -14.40 -12.86
CA PHE A 180 -5.26 -13.27 -13.72
C PHE A 180 -5.60 -13.74 -15.14
N ASP A 181 -6.61 -13.12 -15.75
CA ASP A 181 -7.12 -13.46 -17.07
C ASP A 181 -6.44 -12.59 -18.14
N TYR A 182 -5.27 -13.02 -18.58
CA TYR A 182 -4.45 -12.32 -19.56
C TYR A 182 -5.14 -12.22 -20.92
N ASP A 183 -6.01 -13.17 -21.28
CA ASP A 183 -6.68 -13.20 -22.59
C ASP A 183 -7.71 -12.09 -22.77
N LYS A 184 -8.16 -11.49 -21.65
CA LYS A 184 -9.02 -10.30 -21.68
C LYS A 184 -8.27 -9.00 -21.95
N ILE A 185 -6.94 -9.00 -21.99
CA ILE A 185 -6.14 -7.81 -22.29
C ILE A 185 -5.77 -7.78 -23.77
N ASN A 186 -6.09 -6.69 -24.45
CA ASN A 186 -5.73 -6.42 -25.84
C ASN A 186 -5.27 -4.96 -26.00
N ALA A 187 -4.78 -4.59 -27.18
CA ALA A 187 -4.29 -3.24 -27.48
C ALA A 187 -5.31 -2.15 -27.07
N ASP A 188 -6.59 -2.34 -27.44
CA ASP A 188 -7.66 -1.38 -27.17
C ASP A 188 -7.90 -1.08 -25.68
N ASN A 189 -7.71 -2.07 -24.81
CA ASN A 189 -8.08 -1.98 -23.40
C ASN A 189 -6.90 -2.02 -22.42
N PHE A 190 -5.67 -2.11 -22.93
CA PHE A 190 -4.47 -2.23 -22.11
C PHE A 190 -4.36 -1.06 -21.13
N LEU A 191 -4.50 0.18 -21.60
CA LEU A 191 -4.39 1.38 -20.76
C LEU A 191 -5.40 1.39 -19.60
N ALA A 192 -6.61 0.88 -19.84
CA ALA A 192 -7.65 0.80 -18.82
C ALA A 192 -7.43 -0.37 -17.82
N LYS A 193 -6.69 -1.40 -18.21
CA LYS A 193 -6.45 -2.61 -17.40
C LYS A 193 -5.07 -2.68 -16.75
N LYS A 194 -4.13 -1.82 -17.18
CA LYS A 194 -2.74 -1.87 -16.70
C LYS A 194 -2.64 -1.77 -15.19
N ASP A 195 -3.45 -0.93 -14.53
CA ASP A 195 -3.37 -0.75 -13.07
C ASP A 195 -3.94 -1.92 -12.29
N GLN A 196 -4.91 -2.64 -12.86
CA GLN A 196 -5.40 -3.91 -12.31
C GLN A 196 -4.32 -4.99 -12.40
N LEU A 197 -3.64 -5.08 -13.54
CA LEU A 197 -2.51 -5.99 -13.72
C LEU A 197 -1.35 -5.65 -12.76
N LYS A 198 -1.00 -4.35 -12.63
CA LYS A 198 0.01 -3.87 -11.68
C LYS A 198 -0.33 -4.27 -10.25
N SER A 199 -1.58 -4.04 -9.82
CA SER A 199 -2.04 -4.43 -8.48
C SER A 199 -1.91 -5.92 -8.23
N TYR A 200 -2.34 -6.74 -9.19
CA TYR A 200 -2.23 -8.19 -9.08
C TYR A 200 -0.77 -8.67 -9.01
N ILE A 201 0.10 -8.18 -9.89
CA ILE A 201 1.54 -8.54 -9.88
C ILE A 201 2.18 -8.07 -8.57
N LYS A 202 1.98 -6.81 -8.17
CA LYS A 202 2.53 -6.25 -6.94
C LYS A 202 2.17 -7.11 -5.73
N LEU A 203 0.88 -7.37 -5.53
CA LEU A 203 0.37 -8.00 -4.32
C LEU A 203 0.68 -9.51 -4.28
N LYS A 204 0.64 -10.19 -5.42
CA LYS A 204 0.89 -11.64 -5.49
C LYS A 204 2.38 -11.99 -5.45
N TYR A 205 3.24 -11.09 -5.92
CA TYR A 205 4.68 -11.34 -6.07
C TYR A 205 5.53 -10.67 -4.99
N ILE A 206 4.90 -10.07 -3.97
CA ILE A 206 5.58 -9.30 -2.93
C ILE A 206 6.56 -10.08 -2.05
N ASN A 207 6.26 -11.34 -1.72
CA ASN A 207 7.06 -12.18 -0.81
C ASN A 207 7.98 -13.17 -1.53
N LYS A 208 8.29 -12.94 -2.80
CA LYS A 208 8.95 -13.95 -3.65
C LYS A 208 10.45 -14.09 -3.45
N SER A 209 10.98 -13.51 -2.38
CA SER A 209 12.26 -13.90 -1.81
C SER A 209 12.34 -15.39 -1.43
N ILE A 210 11.19 -16.06 -1.34
CA ILE A 210 11.06 -17.51 -1.14
C ILE A 210 10.95 -18.16 -2.52
N PRO A 211 11.77 -19.18 -2.86
CA PRO A 211 11.76 -19.82 -4.17
C PRO A 211 10.38 -20.40 -4.51
N ASP A 212 9.61 -19.66 -5.29
CA ASP A 212 8.26 -20.00 -5.70
C ASP A 212 8.27 -20.51 -7.15
N ALA A 213 7.93 -21.79 -7.32
CA ALA A 213 7.86 -22.46 -8.62
C ALA A 213 6.89 -21.78 -9.60
N SER A 214 6.00 -20.90 -9.14
CA SER A 214 5.07 -20.13 -9.97
C SER A 214 5.71 -18.92 -10.66
N VAL A 215 6.92 -18.50 -10.26
CA VAL A 215 7.60 -17.32 -10.84
C VAL A 215 7.89 -17.47 -12.33
N PRO A 216 8.58 -18.52 -12.80
CA PRO A 216 8.90 -18.65 -14.22
C PRO A 216 7.65 -18.72 -15.10
N GLN A 217 6.57 -19.30 -14.55
CA GLN A 217 5.29 -19.38 -15.27
C GLN A 217 4.67 -17.99 -15.46
N GLU A 218 4.77 -17.10 -14.48
CA GLU A 218 4.22 -15.76 -14.61
C GLU A 218 5.07 -14.85 -15.49
N VAL A 219 6.40 -14.96 -15.38
CA VAL A 219 7.35 -14.29 -16.29
C VAL A 219 6.98 -14.62 -17.73
N ASN A 220 6.83 -15.92 -18.05
CA ASN A 220 6.44 -16.34 -19.40
C ASN A 220 5.09 -15.76 -19.85
N LYS A 221 4.07 -15.72 -18.98
CA LYS A 221 2.77 -15.12 -19.33
C LYS A 221 2.87 -13.62 -19.62
N LEU A 222 3.66 -12.88 -18.84
CA LEU A 222 3.88 -11.44 -19.07
C LEU A 222 4.65 -11.20 -20.37
N THR A 223 5.67 -12.01 -20.66
CA THR A 223 6.39 -11.95 -21.94
C THR A 223 5.46 -12.24 -23.12
N MET A 224 4.65 -13.30 -23.04
CA MET A 224 3.67 -13.62 -24.08
C MET A 224 2.61 -12.52 -24.26
N LEU A 225 2.16 -11.89 -23.17
CA LEU A 225 1.24 -10.74 -23.24
C LEU A 225 1.89 -9.57 -23.98
N ARG A 226 3.14 -9.24 -23.65
CA ARG A 226 3.90 -8.17 -24.30
C ARG A 226 4.00 -8.41 -25.81
N ASP A 227 4.50 -9.59 -26.19
CA ASP A 227 4.69 -9.94 -27.60
C ASP A 227 3.38 -9.85 -28.37
N ARG A 228 2.28 -10.35 -27.78
CA ARG A 228 0.94 -10.28 -28.37
C ARG A 228 0.47 -8.83 -28.54
N LEU A 229 0.56 -8.00 -27.49
CA LEU A 229 0.12 -6.60 -27.54
C LEU A 229 0.91 -5.81 -28.59
N VAL A 230 2.24 -5.95 -28.62
CA VAL A 230 3.10 -5.33 -29.63
C VAL A 230 2.68 -5.73 -31.05
N GLN A 231 2.32 -7.00 -31.25
CA GLN A 231 1.85 -7.50 -32.54
C GLN A 231 0.46 -6.93 -32.92
N GLU A 232 -0.43 -6.75 -31.95
CA GLU A 232 -1.73 -6.12 -32.12
C GLU A 232 -1.59 -4.65 -32.51
N PHE A 233 -0.78 -3.87 -31.79
CA PHE A 233 -0.50 -2.46 -32.13
C PHE A 233 0.10 -2.31 -33.53
N LYS A 234 1.04 -3.19 -33.91
CA LYS A 234 1.59 -3.22 -35.27
C LYS A 234 0.53 -3.56 -36.32
N SER A 235 -0.38 -4.48 -36.01
CA SER A 235 -1.45 -4.86 -36.95
C SER A 235 -2.46 -3.75 -37.15
N GLU A 236 -2.78 -2.98 -36.10
CA GLU A 236 -3.61 -1.78 -36.22
C GLU A 236 -2.91 -0.69 -37.02
N PHE A 237 -1.63 -0.45 -36.74
CA PHE A 237 -0.79 0.46 -37.50
C PHE A 237 -0.81 0.20 -39.01
N PHE A 238 -0.71 -1.06 -39.44
CA PHE A 238 -0.78 -1.43 -40.86
C PHE A 238 -2.15 -1.14 -41.50
N LYS A 239 -3.26 -1.18 -40.75
CA LYS A 239 -4.60 -0.83 -41.27
C LYS A 239 -4.71 0.65 -41.62
N TYR A 240 -3.98 1.53 -40.93
CA TYR A 240 -4.05 2.98 -41.13
C TYR A 240 -3.08 3.49 -42.20
N ILE A 241 -1.91 2.87 -42.37
CA ILE A 241 -0.92 3.27 -43.38
C ILE A 241 -1.24 2.68 -44.75
N CYS A 242 -1.88 1.51 -44.78
CA CYS A 242 -2.43 0.92 -45.99
C CYS A 242 -3.94 0.73 -45.78
N PRO A 243 -4.75 1.80 -45.96
CA PRO A 243 -6.15 1.57 -46.25
C PRO A 243 -6.15 0.63 -47.45
N SER A 244 -6.90 -0.47 -47.39
CA SER A 244 -7.09 -1.33 -48.55
C SER A 244 -7.72 -0.48 -49.64
N ALA A 245 -6.88 0.20 -50.43
CA ALA A 245 -7.28 0.84 -51.65
C ALA A 245 -7.84 -0.32 -52.47
N ASN A 246 -9.14 -0.23 -52.76
CA ASN A 246 -9.78 -1.02 -53.78
C ASN A 246 -8.84 -1.02 -54.99
N LEU A 247 -8.14 -2.13 -55.20
CA LEU A 247 -7.39 -2.45 -56.40
C LEU A 247 -8.42 -2.78 -57.51
N GLU A 248 -9.36 -1.88 -57.75
CA GLU A 248 -10.06 -1.80 -59.03
C GLU A 248 -9.28 -0.77 -59.86
N ALA A 249 -8.28 -1.29 -60.57
CA ALA A 249 -7.57 -0.56 -61.59
C ALA A 249 -8.59 -0.05 -62.63
N THR A 250 -8.91 1.24 -62.55
CA THR A 250 -9.55 1.95 -63.66
C THR A 250 -8.72 3.18 -63.97
N GLU A 251 -8.00 3.10 -65.09
CA GLU A 251 -7.25 4.19 -65.68
C GLU A 251 -8.15 5.41 -65.94
N LYS A 252 -7.86 6.55 -65.30
CA LYS A 252 -7.64 7.88 -65.93
C LYS A 252 -7.72 9.03 -64.93
N SER A 253 -6.68 9.86 -64.97
CA SER A 253 -6.57 11.27 -64.57
C SER A 253 -7.03 11.69 -63.16
N SER A 254 -6.01 11.98 -62.33
CA SER A 254 -5.91 12.77 -61.09
C SER A 254 -7.11 13.66 -60.68
N PRO A 255 -7.36 13.84 -59.37
CA PRO A 255 -6.44 14.60 -58.51
C PRO A 255 -5.75 13.70 -57.47
N THR A 256 -4.49 14.00 -57.16
CA THR A 256 -3.87 13.53 -55.91
C THR A 256 -4.81 13.90 -54.77
N PRO A 257 -5.31 12.93 -53.96
CA PRO A 257 -6.06 13.28 -52.78
C PRO A 257 -5.11 14.11 -51.91
N GLU A 258 -5.51 15.33 -51.54
CA GLU A 258 -4.96 15.94 -50.33
C GLU A 258 -5.34 14.98 -49.20
N ILE A 259 -4.41 14.08 -48.87
CA ILE A 259 -4.48 13.34 -47.64
C ILE A 259 -4.29 14.42 -46.58
N ASP A 260 -5.39 14.88 -46.00
CA ASP A 260 -5.38 15.61 -44.74
C ASP A 260 -4.58 14.73 -43.78
N SER A 261 -3.29 15.03 -43.64
CA SER A 261 -2.30 14.18 -42.98
C SER A 261 -2.39 14.32 -41.46
N THR A 262 -3.19 15.27 -40.98
CA THR A 262 -3.33 15.63 -39.58
C THR A 262 -3.98 14.51 -38.75
N PRO A 263 -5.14 13.94 -39.13
CA PRO A 263 -5.77 12.87 -38.35
C PRO A 263 -4.94 11.57 -38.33
N SER A 264 -4.31 11.21 -39.45
CA SER A 264 -3.48 10.01 -39.56
C SER A 264 -2.17 10.12 -38.78
N CYS A 265 -1.54 11.30 -38.75
CA CYS A 265 -0.33 11.54 -37.96
C CYS A 265 -0.61 11.52 -36.45
N HIS A 266 -1.77 12.02 -36.00
CA HIS A 266 -2.16 11.95 -34.59
C HIS A 266 -2.42 10.51 -34.14
N LEU A 267 -3.13 9.71 -34.94
CA LEU A 267 -3.33 8.28 -34.67
C LEU A 267 -2.01 7.50 -34.67
N PHE A 268 -1.11 7.82 -35.62
CA PHE A 268 0.25 7.25 -35.67
C PHE A 268 1.06 7.54 -34.40
N SER A 269 1.05 8.80 -33.93
CA SER A 269 1.76 9.18 -32.70
C SER A 269 1.17 8.52 -31.46
N ALA A 270 -0.16 8.34 -31.42
CA ALA A 270 -0.83 7.67 -30.32
C ALA A 270 -0.46 6.18 -30.26
N SER A 271 -0.51 5.45 -31.36
CA SER A 271 -0.16 4.02 -31.38
C SER A 271 1.29 3.74 -30.99
N ILE A 272 2.24 4.60 -31.36
CA ILE A 272 3.65 4.47 -30.95
C ILE A 272 3.82 4.76 -29.46
N SER A 273 3.10 5.76 -28.94
CA SER A 273 3.09 6.08 -27.52
C SER A 273 2.54 4.92 -26.69
N ASP A 274 1.47 4.28 -27.16
CA ASP A 274 0.83 3.15 -26.49
C ASP A 274 1.73 1.90 -26.50
N GLU A 275 2.42 1.60 -27.62
CA GLU A 275 3.39 0.51 -27.70
C GLU A 275 4.55 0.72 -26.69
N LYS A 276 5.08 1.94 -26.61
CA LYS A 276 6.14 2.28 -25.65
C LYS A 276 5.65 2.11 -24.21
N GLU A 277 4.43 2.55 -23.91
CA GLU A 277 3.86 2.41 -22.56
C GLU A 277 3.62 0.95 -22.16
N VAL A 278 3.22 0.08 -23.10
CA VAL A 278 3.12 -1.37 -22.88
C VAL A 278 4.46 -1.95 -22.50
N ASP A 279 5.49 -1.63 -23.29
CA ASP A 279 6.85 -2.15 -23.10
C ASP A 279 7.43 -1.72 -21.75
N GLU A 280 7.33 -0.43 -21.40
CA GLU A 280 7.76 0.08 -20.11
C GLU A 280 6.98 -0.57 -18.96
N THR A 281 5.66 -0.67 -19.11
CA THR A 281 4.78 -1.23 -18.08
C THR A 281 5.12 -2.69 -17.77
N ILE A 282 5.23 -3.52 -18.82
CA ILE A 282 5.49 -4.95 -18.64
C ILE A 282 6.95 -5.18 -18.21
N ALA A 283 7.91 -4.41 -18.72
CA ALA A 283 9.30 -4.50 -18.30
C ALA A 283 9.45 -4.25 -16.79
N ALA A 284 8.81 -3.22 -16.23
CA ALA A 284 8.88 -2.97 -14.79
C ALA A 284 8.20 -4.08 -13.96
N MET A 285 7.12 -4.69 -14.46
CA MET A 285 6.50 -5.84 -13.79
C MET A 285 7.43 -7.05 -13.77
N LEU A 286 8.11 -7.33 -14.89
CA LEU A 286 9.11 -8.39 -14.97
C LEU A 286 10.28 -8.12 -14.03
N GLU A 287 10.81 -6.90 -14.05
CA GLU A 287 11.88 -6.49 -13.15
C GLU A 287 11.45 -6.60 -11.69
N TYR A 288 10.23 -6.21 -11.34
CA TYR A 288 9.71 -6.35 -9.98
C TYR A 288 9.62 -7.81 -9.51
N ILE A 289 9.24 -8.72 -10.41
CA ILE A 289 9.20 -10.15 -10.11
C ILE A 289 10.61 -10.73 -9.94
N GLU A 290 11.56 -10.27 -10.73
CA GLU A 290 12.95 -10.77 -10.76
C GLU A 290 13.84 -10.13 -9.68
N ASN A 291 13.56 -8.89 -9.27
CA ASN A 291 14.39 -8.10 -8.37
C ASN A 291 13.71 -7.85 -7.02
N ASN A 292 14.27 -8.47 -5.98
CA ASN A 292 13.71 -8.41 -4.62
C ASN A 292 14.15 -7.17 -3.80
N LYS A 293 15.02 -6.29 -4.33
CA LYS A 293 15.65 -5.24 -3.50
C LYS A 293 14.69 -4.19 -2.91
N ASN A 294 13.48 -4.02 -3.47
CA ASN A 294 12.49 -3.04 -3.02
C ASN A 294 11.04 -3.60 -3.05
N SER A 295 10.88 -4.90 -2.85
CA SER A 295 9.59 -5.59 -3.02
C SER A 295 8.45 -4.98 -2.19
N TYR A 296 8.74 -4.51 -0.97
CA TYR A 296 7.75 -3.91 -0.06
C TYR A 296 7.41 -2.44 -0.34
N SER A 297 8.21 -1.70 -1.13
CA SER A 297 7.94 -0.28 -1.36
C SER A 297 6.59 -0.07 -2.05
N PHE A 298 5.80 0.91 -1.57
CA PHE A 298 4.56 1.33 -2.23
C PHE A 298 4.78 1.72 -3.69
N ASP A 299 5.94 2.29 -4.00
CA ASP A 299 6.19 2.96 -5.28
C ASP A 299 7.03 2.09 -6.25
N ALA A 300 7.27 0.81 -5.92
CA ALA A 300 8.16 -0.06 -6.72
C ALA A 300 7.69 -0.33 -8.17
N LEU A 301 6.41 -0.10 -8.48
CA LEU A 301 5.85 -0.20 -9.84
C LEU A 301 5.31 1.14 -10.35
N LYS A 302 5.65 2.25 -9.68
CA LYS A 302 5.32 3.59 -10.18
C LYS A 302 6.37 4.01 -11.20
N PHE A 303 5.88 4.54 -12.32
CA PHE A 303 6.72 5.14 -13.34
C PHE A 303 6.87 6.62 -13.01
N ASP A 304 8.10 7.11 -12.95
CA ASP A 304 8.35 8.54 -12.90
C ASP A 304 7.86 9.16 -14.22
N THR A 305 6.75 9.86 -14.17
CA THR A 305 6.19 10.65 -15.30
C THR A 305 7.06 11.86 -15.67
N LYS A 306 8.25 11.99 -15.07
CA LYS A 306 9.17 13.13 -15.22
C LYS A 306 10.45 12.73 -15.92
N VAL A 307 10.35 12.24 -17.16
CA VAL A 307 11.48 12.29 -18.11
C VAL A 307 11.04 12.92 -19.43
N ASP A 308 10.19 13.95 -19.35
CA ASP A 308 10.21 15.05 -20.32
C ASP A 308 10.97 16.21 -19.67
N LYS A 309 12.28 16.04 -19.49
CA LYS A 309 13.13 17.22 -19.44
C LYS A 309 13.15 17.75 -20.87
N PRO A 310 12.65 18.98 -21.15
CA PRO A 310 12.96 19.58 -22.44
C PRO A 310 14.48 19.60 -22.54
N VAL A 311 15.01 18.88 -23.53
CA VAL A 311 16.39 19.04 -23.95
C VAL A 311 16.48 20.51 -24.31
N ALA A 312 17.20 21.27 -23.49
CA ALA A 312 17.60 22.61 -23.88
C ALA A 312 18.40 22.42 -25.16
N GLU A 313 17.82 22.83 -26.29
CA GLU A 313 18.55 22.99 -27.53
C GLU A 313 19.71 23.95 -27.23
N GLY A 314 20.89 23.38 -27.00
CA GLY A 314 22.12 24.14 -26.96
C GLY A 314 22.29 24.77 -28.33
N PRO A 315 22.57 26.09 -28.43
CA PRO A 315 22.80 26.71 -29.71
C PRO A 315 24.01 26.04 -30.36
N MET A 316 23.81 25.52 -31.57
CA MET A 316 24.90 25.11 -32.44
C MET A 316 25.71 26.35 -32.79
N ASP A 317 26.88 26.51 -32.16
CA ASP A 317 27.89 27.44 -32.61
C ASP A 317 29.12 26.67 -33.08
N SER A 318 29.26 26.63 -34.40
CA SER A 318 30.44 26.20 -35.11
C SER A 318 31.47 27.33 -35.13
N ALA A 319 32.67 27.11 -34.61
CA ALA A 319 33.94 27.42 -35.27
C ALA A 319 35.14 27.36 -34.31
N ASP A 320 36.25 26.91 -34.89
CA ASP A 320 37.63 26.86 -34.42
C ASP A 320 38.11 28.03 -33.54
N SER A 321 38.92 27.70 -32.53
CA SER A 321 40.33 28.12 -32.51
C SER A 321 41.12 27.39 -31.41
N ALA A 322 42.28 26.86 -31.80
CA ALA A 322 43.35 26.39 -30.93
C ALA A 322 43.90 27.51 -30.03
N ASP A 323 44.34 27.18 -28.81
CA ASP A 323 45.77 27.14 -28.46
C ASP A 323 46.03 26.88 -26.96
N GLU A 324 47.09 26.09 -26.75
CA GLU A 324 48.14 26.14 -25.72
C GLU A 324 47.86 25.97 -24.22
N ASP A 325 48.43 24.86 -23.70
CA ASP A 325 49.40 24.76 -22.58
C ASP A 325 49.17 25.54 -21.27
N ALA A 326 49.10 24.80 -20.15
CA ALA A 326 50.17 24.79 -19.15
C ALA A 326 49.84 23.94 -17.90
N ASN A 327 50.81 23.08 -17.56
CA ASN A 327 51.26 22.69 -16.22
C ASN A 327 50.27 22.27 -15.12
N PHE A 328 50.37 21.00 -14.72
CA PHE A 328 50.06 20.56 -13.36
C PHE A 328 51.29 19.85 -12.78
N MET A 329 51.94 20.47 -11.80
CA MET A 329 52.82 19.81 -10.83
C MET A 329 52.42 20.29 -9.44
N ASP A 330 52.14 19.29 -8.60
CA ASP A 330 52.39 19.11 -7.17
C ASP A 330 52.51 20.33 -6.24
N ASP A 331 51.79 20.30 -5.12
CA ASP A 331 52.45 20.29 -3.80
C ASP A 331 51.46 19.98 -2.66
N ASP A 332 51.96 19.14 -1.73
CA ASP A 332 51.38 18.72 -0.47
C ASP A 332 51.31 19.85 0.58
N ALA A 333 50.31 19.81 1.48
CA ALA A 333 50.39 20.42 2.81
C ALA A 333 49.36 19.83 3.81
N GLU A 334 49.83 18.85 4.57
CA GLU A 334 49.73 18.66 6.04
C GLU A 334 48.63 19.33 6.90
N SER A 335 48.10 18.46 7.78
CA SER A 335 47.63 18.67 9.16
C SER A 335 46.23 19.25 9.39
N ILE A 336 45.43 18.49 10.16
CA ILE A 336 44.73 18.97 11.36
C ILE A 336 44.45 17.75 12.27
N ASN A 337 44.72 18.00 13.55
CA ASN A 337 44.64 17.13 14.72
C ASN A 337 43.22 16.64 15.02
N ASP A 338 43.10 15.55 15.77
CA ASP A 338 42.11 15.48 16.85
C ASP A 338 42.65 14.57 17.96
N ASP A 339 42.63 15.15 19.17
CA ASP A 339 43.16 14.65 20.43
C ASP A 339 42.20 13.61 21.04
N ASP A 340 42.75 12.47 21.44
CA ASP A 340 42.14 11.52 22.36
C ASP A 340 42.46 11.97 23.80
N ASP A 341 41.43 12.34 24.58
CA ASP A 341 41.56 12.53 26.03
C ASP A 341 40.57 11.64 26.77
N ASP A 342 41.16 10.71 27.52
CA ASP A 342 40.57 9.87 28.55
C ASP A 342 39.94 10.71 29.68
N ALA A 343 38.80 10.28 30.21
CA ALA A 343 38.38 10.72 31.55
C ALA A 343 37.62 9.60 32.27
N ASP A 344 38.28 9.17 33.35
CA ASP A 344 37.91 8.11 34.26
C ASP A 344 36.62 8.36 35.06
N PHE A 345 36.01 7.22 35.34
CA PHE A 345 34.91 6.92 36.23
C PHE A 345 35.40 6.89 37.68
N MET A 346 34.73 7.56 38.64
CA MET A 346 34.56 7.15 40.06
C MET A 346 33.56 8.06 40.80
N ASP A 347 32.41 7.47 41.17
CA ASP A 347 31.82 7.27 42.50
C ASP A 347 31.66 8.39 43.57
N ASP A 348 30.52 8.21 44.27
CA ASP A 348 30.20 8.44 45.70
C ASP A 348 29.41 9.69 46.15
N ASP A 349 28.16 9.37 46.53
CA ASP A 349 27.47 9.61 47.81
C ASP A 349 27.28 11.03 48.37
N ALA A 350 26.00 11.40 48.52
CA ALA A 350 25.51 12.14 49.69
C ALA A 350 23.99 11.97 49.88
N GLU A 351 23.60 11.35 50.99
CA GLU A 351 22.24 11.39 51.54
C GLU A 351 21.91 12.74 52.21
N SER A 352 20.61 13.10 52.30
CA SER A 352 19.96 13.86 53.40
C SER A 352 18.60 14.44 52.97
N ILE A 353 17.43 13.90 53.36
CA ILE A 353 16.59 14.23 54.56
C ILE A 353 15.35 15.11 54.24
N HIS A 354 14.17 14.64 54.71
CA HIS A 354 12.90 15.30 55.13
C HIS A 354 12.19 16.26 54.15
N ASP A 355 10.88 16.51 54.20
CA ASP A 355 9.62 15.96 54.73
C ASP A 355 8.53 16.97 54.24
N ASP A 356 7.26 16.55 54.31
CA ASP A 356 6.04 17.37 54.42
C ASP A 356 5.37 17.94 53.15
N ASP A 357 4.26 17.27 52.82
CA ASP A 357 2.87 17.75 52.82
C ASP A 357 2.38 18.85 51.85
N ASP A 358 1.29 18.44 51.17
CA ASP A 358 0.06 19.17 50.85
C ASP A 358 0.14 20.47 50.04
N ASP A 359 -0.34 20.38 48.79
CA ASP A 359 -1.50 21.16 48.34
C ASP A 359 -2.04 20.52 47.05
N ALA A 360 -2.99 19.60 47.23
CA ALA A 360 -3.96 19.28 46.22
C ALA A 360 -5.06 20.35 46.28
N ASP A 361 -5.28 21.06 45.17
CA ASP A 361 -6.61 21.51 44.80
C ASP A 361 -6.69 21.79 43.29
N PHE A 362 -7.55 20.98 42.66
CA PHE A 362 -8.49 21.35 41.61
C PHE A 362 -7.95 22.13 40.40
N MET A 363 -7.79 21.43 39.28
CA MET A 363 -8.59 21.62 38.05
C MET A 363 -8.10 20.63 36.99
N ASP A 364 -8.84 19.53 36.75
CA ASP A 364 -8.85 18.80 35.47
C ASP A 364 -9.90 17.68 35.52
N ASP A 365 -11.19 18.05 35.47
CA ASP A 365 -12.32 17.10 35.39
C ASP A 365 -13.14 17.23 34.09
N ASP A 366 -12.71 18.06 33.13
CA ASP A 366 -13.50 18.37 31.92
C ASP A 366 -13.08 17.56 30.66
N ALA A 367 -12.02 16.77 30.74
CA ALA A 367 -11.58 15.89 29.64
C ALA A 367 -12.33 14.54 29.66
N ASP A 368 -12.45 13.91 30.83
CA ASP A 368 -13.09 12.60 31.00
C ASP A 368 -14.59 12.62 30.67
N ASP A 369 -15.28 13.74 30.93
CA ASP A 369 -16.72 13.85 30.71
C ASP A 369 -17.09 14.11 29.23
N ARG A 370 -16.10 14.37 28.36
CA ARG A 370 -16.29 14.59 26.92
C ARG A 370 -16.22 13.26 26.16
N ASP A 371 -15.20 12.45 26.43
CA ASP A 371 -15.04 11.12 25.84
C ASP A 371 -16.18 10.18 26.27
N HIS A 372 -16.68 10.33 27.49
CA HIS A 372 -17.83 9.57 27.99
C HIS A 372 -19.15 9.89 27.24
N LYS A 373 -19.32 11.14 26.79
CA LYS A 373 -20.50 11.58 26.02
C LYS A 373 -20.45 11.10 24.58
N GLU A 374 -19.29 11.15 23.94
CA GLU A 374 -19.10 10.66 22.57
C GLU A 374 -19.27 9.14 22.49
N MET A 375 -18.73 8.39 23.45
CA MET A 375 -18.86 6.93 23.47
C MET A 375 -20.30 6.45 23.70
N LYS A 376 -21.05 7.14 24.57
CA LYS A 376 -22.48 6.86 24.79
C LYS A 376 -23.30 7.12 23.53
N PHE A 377 -22.92 8.14 22.76
CA PHE A 377 -23.54 8.45 21.47
C PHE A 377 -23.33 7.32 20.46
N PHE A 378 -22.10 6.79 20.30
CA PHE A 378 -21.84 5.66 19.39
C PHE A 378 -22.53 4.36 19.78
N LYS A 379 -22.57 4.01 21.07
CA LYS A 379 -23.32 2.84 21.56
C LYS A 379 -24.83 2.96 21.33
N ILE A 380 -25.37 4.18 21.32
CA ILE A 380 -26.77 4.45 21.00
C ILE A 380 -27.01 4.37 19.48
N LEU A 381 -26.10 4.88 18.67
CA LEU A 381 -26.18 4.81 17.20
C LEU A 381 -26.12 3.37 16.69
N LYS A 382 -25.24 2.53 17.24
CA LYS A 382 -25.12 1.10 16.88
C LYS A 382 -26.38 0.30 17.24
N LYS A 383 -27.17 0.75 18.23
CA LYS A 383 -28.42 0.10 18.65
C LYS A 383 -29.64 0.57 17.86
N ARG A 384 -29.55 1.64 17.07
CA ARG A 384 -30.65 2.16 16.27
C ARG A 384 -30.47 1.73 14.81
N GLU A 385 -31.52 1.14 14.25
CA GLU A 385 -31.62 0.89 12.82
C GLU A 385 -31.48 2.24 12.07
N GLY A 386 -30.46 2.36 11.22
CA GLY A 386 -30.09 3.60 10.52
C GLY A 386 -29.21 4.58 11.30
N GLY A 387 -28.82 4.30 12.54
CA GLY A 387 -27.99 5.20 13.36
C GLY A 387 -26.61 5.48 12.74
N MET A 388 -25.97 4.47 12.16
CA MET A 388 -24.68 4.66 11.47
C MET A 388 -24.81 5.51 10.19
N SER A 389 -25.95 5.43 9.50
CA SER A 389 -26.22 6.26 8.32
C SER A 389 -26.35 7.75 8.69
N ILE A 390 -26.98 8.05 9.83
CA ILE A 390 -27.11 9.44 10.35
C ILE A 390 -25.75 9.99 10.78
N PHE A 391 -24.91 9.16 11.38
CA PHE A 391 -23.55 9.55 11.73
C PHE A 391 -22.71 9.88 10.49
N GLN A 392 -22.82 9.06 9.44
CA GLN A 392 -22.13 9.31 8.18
C GLN A 392 -22.63 10.60 7.51
N GLU A 393 -23.93 10.88 7.56
CA GLU A 393 -24.51 12.13 7.06
C GLU A 393 -24.00 13.35 7.86
N TYR A 394 -23.88 13.24 9.17
CA TYR A 394 -23.30 14.27 10.03
C TYR A 394 -21.82 14.56 9.69
N ILE A 395 -21.01 13.52 9.50
CA ILE A 395 -19.60 13.65 9.09
C ILE A 395 -19.50 14.34 7.72
N ASN A 396 -20.36 13.95 6.77
CA ASN A 396 -20.39 14.55 5.44
C ASN A 396 -20.84 16.02 5.45
N ILE A 397 -21.73 16.43 6.37
CA ILE A 397 -22.19 17.82 6.51
C ILE A 397 -21.16 18.72 7.19
N MET A 398 -20.41 18.19 8.16
CA MET A 398 -19.44 18.99 8.92
C MET A 398 -18.16 19.28 8.14
N TYR A 399 -17.81 18.43 7.17
CA TYR A 399 -16.50 18.44 6.52
C TYR A 399 -16.52 18.26 5.00
N GLY A 400 -17.70 18.22 4.38
CA GLY A 400 -17.90 18.34 2.93
C GLY A 400 -18.38 19.73 2.56
#